data_AF-A0A4Y5R7D3-F1
#
_entry.id   AF-A0A4Y5R7D3-F1
#
_cell.length_a   1.000
_cell.length_b   1.000
_cell.length_c   1.000
_cell.angle_alpha   90.00
_cell.angle_beta   90.00
_cell.angle_gamma   90.00
#
_symmetry.space_group_name_H-M   'P 1'
#
loop_
_entity.id
_entity.type
_entity.pdbx_description
1 polymer ?
#
loop_
_entity_poly.entity_id
_entity_poly.type
_entity_poly.pdbx_seq_one_letter_code
_entity_poly.pdbx_strand_id
1 'polypeptide(L)'
;RLPAFLFLSLSGCNDALAANQSTMFYSFNDNIYRPQLSVKVTDIVQFIVDINSASSTATLSYVACNGFTWTHGLYWSEYFAWLVVPKHVSYNGYNIYLELQSKGGFSLDAEDNDNYYLTKGFAWDEVNSSGRVCFDIGEKRSLAWSFGGVTLNARLPVDLPKGDYTFPVKFLRGIQRNNYDYIGGRYKIPSSLMKTFPFNGTLNFSIKNTGGCRPSAQSLEINHGDLSINSANNHYAAQTLSVCCD
;
A
#
# COMPACT_ATOMS: atom_id res chain seq x y z
N ARG A 1 12.75 8.79 -33.79
CA ARG A 1 11.32 8.40 -33.90
C ARG A 1 11.02 7.43 -32.76
N LEU A 2 10.48 7.94 -31.66
CA LEU A 2 9.95 7.13 -30.55
C LEU A 2 8.42 7.08 -30.72
N PRO A 3 7.74 5.94 -30.52
CA PRO A 3 6.30 5.95 -30.40
C PRO A 3 5.95 6.43 -28.99
N ALA A 4 5.21 7.53 -28.91
CA ALA A 4 4.53 7.94 -27.69
C ALA A 4 3.36 6.97 -27.46
N PHE A 5 3.38 6.27 -26.33
CA PHE A 5 2.24 5.49 -25.86
C PHE A 5 1.22 6.45 -25.25
N LEU A 6 0.12 6.67 -25.97
CA LEU A 6 -1.01 7.46 -25.52
C LEU A 6 -1.91 6.55 -24.65
N PHE A 7 -1.86 6.70 -23.33
CA PHE A 7 -2.86 6.11 -22.45
C PHE A 7 -4.12 6.97 -22.50
N LEU A 8 -5.14 6.52 -23.23
CA LEU A 8 -6.47 7.12 -23.18
C LEU A 8 -7.14 6.71 -21.86
N SER A 9 -7.14 7.62 -20.88
CA SER A 9 -8.00 7.51 -19.70
C SER A 9 -9.43 7.86 -20.10
N LEU A 10 -10.27 6.84 -20.30
CA LEU A 10 -11.72 7.03 -20.40
C LEU A 10 -12.28 7.10 -18.98
N SER A 11 -12.22 8.30 -18.39
CA SER A 11 -13.09 8.69 -17.29
C SER A 11 -14.45 9.03 -17.89
N GLY A 12 -15.38 8.07 -17.92
CA GLY A 12 -16.74 8.29 -18.37
C GLY A 12 -17.65 7.22 -17.83
N CYS A 13 -18.56 7.62 -16.95
CA CYS A 13 -19.68 6.82 -16.47
C CYS A 13 -20.48 6.28 -17.67
N ASN A 14 -20.19 5.05 -18.09
CA ASN A 14 -21.01 4.20 -18.94
C ASN A 14 -20.42 2.79 -18.89
N ASP A 15 -20.81 2.00 -17.90
CA ASP A 15 -20.61 0.54 -17.86
C ASP A 15 -21.44 -0.19 -18.94
N ALA A 16 -22.13 0.55 -19.81
CA ALA A 16 -22.89 0.03 -20.92
C ALA A 16 -22.06 0.15 -22.21
N LEU A 17 -21.35 -0.94 -22.55
CA LEU A 17 -20.82 -1.36 -23.87
C LEU A 17 -19.48 -2.14 -23.78
N ALA A 18 -19.11 -2.68 -22.62
CA ALA A 18 -18.02 -3.64 -22.56
C ALA A 18 -18.50 -4.98 -23.14
N ALA A 19 -17.79 -5.49 -24.15
CA ALA A 19 -17.90 -6.85 -24.67
C ALA A 19 -17.98 -7.90 -23.55
N ASN A 20 -18.44 -9.13 -23.85
CA ASN A 20 -18.60 -10.22 -22.88
C ASN A 20 -17.33 -10.38 -22.02
N GLN A 21 -17.36 -9.81 -20.82
CA GLN A 21 -16.24 -9.70 -19.91
C GLN A 21 -16.71 -10.03 -18.51
N SER A 22 -15.92 -10.82 -17.80
CA SER A 22 -16.07 -10.99 -16.36
C SER A 22 -14.81 -10.56 -15.63
N THR A 23 -15.00 -9.84 -14.53
CA THR A 23 -13.95 -9.37 -13.63
C THR A 23 -14.22 -9.94 -12.26
N MET A 24 -13.20 -10.53 -11.65
CA MET A 24 -13.26 -11.16 -10.35
C MET A 24 -12.05 -10.75 -9.53
N PHE A 25 -12.23 -10.58 -8.23
CA PHE A 25 -11.14 -10.31 -7.30
C PHE A 25 -11.14 -11.29 -6.14
N TYR A 26 -10.04 -12.03 -6.02
CA TYR A 26 -9.79 -12.96 -4.93
C TYR A 26 -8.92 -12.28 -3.90
N SER A 27 -9.48 -11.94 -2.75
CA SER A 27 -8.76 -11.36 -1.62
C SER A 27 -8.21 -12.44 -0.69
N PHE A 28 -7.00 -12.23 -0.18
CA PHE A 28 -6.44 -13.07 0.87
C PHE A 28 -6.72 -12.48 2.26
N ASN A 29 -6.73 -13.35 3.28
CA ASN A 29 -6.92 -12.98 4.68
C ASN A 29 -5.76 -13.54 5.50
N ASP A 30 -4.63 -12.83 5.45
CA ASP A 30 -3.40 -13.28 6.07
C ASP A 30 -3.10 -12.51 7.34
N ASN A 31 -2.39 -13.19 8.24
CA ASN A 31 -1.87 -12.58 9.44
C ASN A 31 -0.36 -12.79 9.46
N ILE A 32 0.38 -11.73 9.14
CA ILE A 32 1.83 -11.72 9.00
C ILE A 32 2.42 -11.20 10.31
N TYR A 33 3.38 -11.92 10.88
CA TYR A 33 4.12 -11.48 12.06
C TYR A 33 5.55 -11.11 11.68
N ARG A 34 6.01 -9.95 12.14
CA ARG A 34 7.41 -9.54 12.04
C ARG A 34 8.08 -9.65 13.41
N PRO A 35 9.36 -10.10 13.46
CA PRO A 35 10.10 -10.15 14.71
C PRO A 35 10.13 -8.78 15.38
N GLN A 36 10.12 -8.79 16.71
CA GLN A 36 10.23 -7.56 17.48
C GLN A 36 11.62 -6.94 17.32
N LEU A 37 11.66 -5.62 17.08
CA LEU A 37 12.90 -4.85 16.97
C LEU A 37 13.06 -3.88 18.14
N SER A 38 14.26 -3.78 18.69
CA SER A 38 14.60 -2.75 19.68
C SER A 38 15.02 -1.46 18.95
N VAL A 39 14.28 -0.38 19.17
CA VAL A 39 14.42 0.88 18.41
C VAL A 39 14.31 2.10 19.33
N LYS A 40 14.79 3.24 18.85
CA LYS A 40 14.52 4.56 19.42
C LYS A 40 13.41 5.24 18.62
N VAL A 41 12.69 6.18 19.22
CA VAL A 41 11.64 6.96 18.52
C VAL A 41 12.15 7.76 17.32
N THR A 42 13.46 8.05 17.26
CA THR A 42 14.10 8.72 16.12
C THR A 42 14.46 7.78 14.97
N ASP A 43 14.44 6.47 15.21
CA ASP A 43 14.83 5.48 14.21
C ASP A 43 13.72 5.33 13.17
N ILE A 44 14.12 5.09 11.93
CA ILE A 44 13.20 4.71 10.86
C ILE A 44 13.19 3.20 10.80
N VAL A 45 12.04 2.59 11.09
CA VAL A 45 11.94 1.13 11.10
C VAL A 45 11.44 0.61 9.78
N GLN A 46 12.23 -0.26 9.16
CA GLN A 46 11.91 -0.82 7.85
C GLN A 46 11.28 -2.21 7.99
N PHE A 47 10.17 -2.45 7.29
CA PHE A 47 9.55 -3.77 7.20
C PHE A 47 8.96 -4.02 5.81
N ILE A 48 8.83 -5.30 5.46
CA ILE A 48 8.30 -5.74 4.17
C ILE A 48 6.84 -6.19 4.35
N VAL A 49 5.96 -5.79 3.43
CA VAL A 49 4.63 -6.38 3.23
C VAL A 49 4.72 -7.25 1.97
N ASP A 50 4.75 -8.57 2.14
CA ASP A 50 4.97 -9.52 1.04
C ASP A 50 3.68 -10.18 0.53
N ILE A 51 3.64 -10.42 -0.79
CA ILE A 51 2.70 -11.35 -1.39
C ILE A 51 3.40 -12.69 -1.56
N ASN A 52 3.49 -13.45 -0.47
CA ASN A 52 3.77 -14.88 -0.55
C ASN A 52 2.43 -15.62 -0.46
N SER A 53 1.97 -16.22 -1.57
CA SER A 53 0.77 -17.05 -1.56
C SER A 53 1.07 -18.53 -1.74
N ALA A 54 2.32 -18.97 -1.49
CA ALA A 54 2.64 -20.40 -1.46
C ALA A 54 1.71 -21.09 -0.43
N SER A 55 0.63 -21.71 -0.93
CA SER A 55 -0.50 -22.36 -0.24
C SER A 55 -1.58 -21.47 0.44
N SER A 56 -1.72 -20.19 0.08
CA SER A 56 -2.79 -19.36 0.66
C SER A 56 -4.14 -19.58 -0.03
N THR A 57 -5.20 -19.74 0.77
CA THR A 57 -6.58 -19.79 0.27
C THR A 57 -7.12 -18.36 0.13
N ALA A 58 -7.41 -17.93 -1.09
CA ALA A 58 -8.08 -16.68 -1.36
C ALA A 58 -9.59 -16.87 -1.41
N THR A 59 -10.35 -15.84 -1.03
CA THR A 59 -11.81 -15.82 -1.10
C THR A 59 -12.24 -14.77 -2.12
N LEU A 60 -13.16 -15.13 -3.02
CA LEU A 60 -13.74 -14.22 -3.99
C LEU A 60 -14.56 -13.15 -3.25
N SER A 61 -14.14 -11.89 -3.34
CA SER A 61 -14.77 -10.76 -2.63
C SER A 61 -15.42 -9.74 -3.55
N TYR A 62 -15.14 -9.81 -4.85
CA TYR A 62 -15.78 -8.94 -5.83
C TYR A 62 -15.95 -9.65 -7.18
N VAL A 63 -17.07 -9.37 -7.82
CA VAL A 63 -17.49 -9.95 -9.09
C VAL A 63 -18.25 -8.89 -9.90
N ALA A 64 -17.87 -8.72 -11.16
CA ALA A 64 -18.60 -7.93 -12.15
C ALA A 64 -18.56 -8.66 -13.49
N CYS A 65 -19.67 -9.28 -13.88
CA CYS A 65 -19.68 -10.26 -14.98
C CYS A 65 -20.38 -9.83 -16.25
N ASN A 66 -21.09 -8.70 -16.27
CA ASN A 66 -21.68 -8.11 -17.48
C ASN A 66 -22.35 -9.12 -18.43
N GLY A 67 -23.04 -10.14 -17.90
CA GLY A 67 -23.67 -11.22 -18.68
C GLY A 67 -22.76 -12.38 -19.11
N PHE A 68 -21.43 -12.23 -19.05
CA PHE A 68 -20.46 -13.27 -19.36
C PHE A 68 -20.21 -14.18 -18.16
N THR A 69 -21.04 -15.22 -18.03
CA THR A 69 -20.99 -16.16 -16.90
C THR A 69 -20.49 -17.55 -17.27
N TRP A 70 -20.66 -17.93 -18.53
CA TRP A 70 -20.26 -19.22 -19.07
C TRP A 70 -19.79 -19.08 -20.53
N THR A 71 -18.84 -19.93 -20.93
CA THR A 71 -18.42 -20.05 -22.33
C THR A 71 -18.35 -21.52 -22.77
N HIS A 72 -18.86 -21.79 -23.98
CA HIS A 72 -18.81 -23.10 -24.64
C HIS A 72 -17.57 -23.27 -25.54
N GLY A 73 -16.72 -22.25 -25.65
CA GLY A 73 -15.54 -22.24 -26.51
C GLY A 73 -14.29 -21.71 -25.81
N LEU A 74 -13.35 -21.21 -26.60
CA LEU A 74 -12.16 -20.54 -26.07
C LEU A 74 -12.54 -19.22 -25.41
N TYR A 75 -11.77 -18.86 -24.39
CA TYR A 75 -11.80 -17.53 -23.80
C TYR A 75 -10.39 -17.14 -23.34
N TRP A 76 -10.17 -15.84 -23.20
CA TRP A 76 -8.86 -15.27 -22.83
C TRP A 76 -8.92 -14.70 -21.43
N SER A 77 -7.88 -14.96 -20.65
CA SER A 77 -7.75 -14.44 -19.28
C SER A 77 -6.62 -13.43 -19.14
N GLU A 78 -6.81 -12.48 -18.24
CA GLU A 78 -5.82 -11.52 -17.81
C GLU A 78 -5.77 -11.49 -16.28
N TYR A 79 -4.58 -11.34 -15.71
CA TYR A 79 -4.38 -11.40 -14.27
C TYR A 79 -3.53 -10.25 -13.74
N PHE A 80 -4.00 -9.64 -12.65
CA PHE A 80 -3.26 -8.63 -11.88
C PHE A 80 -3.16 -9.05 -10.42
N ALA A 81 -1.97 -8.89 -9.83
CA ALA A 81 -1.81 -8.87 -8.39
C ALA A 81 -2.03 -7.44 -7.87
N TRP A 82 -2.78 -7.31 -6.79
CA TRP A 82 -3.02 -6.05 -6.10
C TRP A 82 -2.52 -6.09 -4.67
N LEU A 83 -1.95 -4.98 -4.23
CA LEU A 83 -1.55 -4.71 -2.87
C LEU A 83 -1.92 -3.26 -2.53
N VAL A 84 -2.76 -3.09 -1.51
CA VAL A 84 -3.10 -1.77 -0.98
C VAL A 84 -2.60 -1.69 0.45
N VAL A 85 -1.67 -0.77 0.70
CA VAL A 85 -1.03 -0.59 2.01
C VAL A 85 -1.30 0.83 2.52
N PRO A 86 -1.52 1.01 3.82
CA PRO A 86 -1.84 2.30 4.38
C PRO A 86 -0.59 3.20 4.49
N LYS A 87 -0.82 4.51 4.44
CA LYS A 87 0.17 5.58 4.68
C LYS A 87 0.33 5.90 6.17
N HIS A 88 -0.60 5.45 7.00
CA HIS A 88 -0.54 5.67 8.43
C HIS A 88 -1.32 4.60 9.20
N VAL A 89 -0.96 4.37 10.46
CA VAL A 89 -1.65 3.46 11.36
C VAL A 89 -1.86 4.17 12.69
N SER A 90 -3.12 4.25 13.11
CA SER A 90 -3.48 4.75 14.43
C SER A 90 -3.63 3.59 15.41
N TYR A 91 -2.90 3.64 16.52
CA TYR A 91 -2.94 2.62 17.57
C TYR A 91 -2.76 3.27 18.94
N ASN A 92 -3.69 3.00 19.86
CA ASN A 92 -3.69 3.54 21.23
C ASN A 92 -3.49 5.08 21.30
N GLY A 93 -4.05 5.82 20.35
CA GLY A 93 -3.95 7.28 20.28
C GLY A 93 -2.69 7.82 19.57
N TYR A 94 -1.75 6.95 19.21
CA TYR A 94 -0.54 7.29 18.47
C TYR A 94 -0.72 7.03 16.98
N ASN A 95 -0.27 7.96 16.14
CA ASN A 95 -0.28 7.80 14.69
C ASN A 95 1.14 7.53 14.16
N ILE A 96 1.32 6.39 13.51
CA ILE A 96 2.58 6.01 12.87
C ILE A 96 2.46 6.27 11.39
N TYR A 97 3.40 7.03 10.83
CA TYR A 97 3.45 7.28 9.39
C TYR A 97 4.26 6.20 8.69
N LEU A 98 3.74 5.73 7.56
CA LEU A 98 4.31 4.69 6.72
C LEU A 98 4.67 5.27 5.35
N GLU A 99 5.95 5.25 5.03
CA GLU A 99 6.49 5.73 3.77
C GLU A 99 6.87 4.56 2.88
N LEU A 100 6.44 4.59 1.61
CA LEU A 100 6.81 3.58 0.63
C LEU A 100 8.28 3.77 0.21
N GLN A 101 9.16 2.90 0.71
CA GLN A 101 10.60 2.96 0.40
C GLN A 101 10.93 2.22 -0.90
N SER A 102 10.31 1.07 -1.13
CA SER A 102 10.49 0.29 -2.35
C SER A 102 9.19 -0.40 -2.74
N LYS A 103 8.82 -0.26 -4.01
CA LYS A 103 7.69 -0.98 -4.62
C LYS A 103 8.07 -2.37 -5.12
N GLY A 104 9.34 -2.76 -5.03
CA GLY A 104 9.82 -4.03 -5.58
C GLY A 104 9.40 -4.20 -7.06
N GLY A 105 8.78 -5.33 -7.37
CA GLY A 105 8.26 -5.63 -8.72
C GLY A 105 6.86 -5.07 -9.02
N PHE A 106 6.27 -4.27 -8.12
CA PHE A 106 4.96 -3.66 -8.32
C PHE A 106 5.06 -2.30 -9.02
N SER A 107 3.96 -1.88 -9.63
CA SER A 107 3.74 -0.53 -10.10
C SER A 107 2.83 0.21 -9.13
N LEU A 108 3.18 1.45 -8.79
CA LEU A 108 2.28 2.35 -8.07
C LEU A 108 1.21 2.81 -9.06
N ASP A 109 -0.03 2.37 -8.83
CA ASP A 109 -1.17 2.68 -9.67
C ASP A 109 -1.74 4.07 -9.36
N ALA A 110 -1.96 4.30 -8.06
CA ALA A 110 -2.50 5.52 -7.52
C ALA A 110 -2.05 5.66 -6.06
N GLU A 111 -2.24 6.85 -5.52
CA GLU A 111 -2.14 7.11 -4.10
C GLU A 111 -3.22 8.10 -3.68
N ASP A 112 -3.74 7.95 -2.47
CA ASP A 112 -4.59 8.94 -1.83
C ASP A 112 -3.97 9.37 -0.50
N ASN A 113 -4.74 10.04 0.37
CA ASN A 113 -4.24 10.46 1.68
C ASN A 113 -4.01 9.29 2.64
N ASP A 114 -4.66 8.16 2.41
CA ASP A 114 -4.75 7.06 3.36
C ASP A 114 -3.90 5.86 2.94
N ASN A 115 -3.71 5.63 1.64
CA ASN A 115 -3.20 4.39 1.07
C ASN A 115 -2.34 4.58 -0.19
N TYR A 116 -1.44 3.62 -0.41
CA TYR A 116 -0.78 3.37 -1.69
C TYR A 116 -1.47 2.20 -2.40
N TYR A 117 -1.80 2.38 -3.67
CA TYR A 117 -2.42 1.34 -4.50
C TYR A 117 -1.38 0.78 -5.45
N LEU A 118 -1.00 -0.47 -5.25
CA LEU A 118 0.06 -1.14 -6.01
C LEU A 118 -0.52 -2.29 -6.82
N THR A 119 -0.08 -2.39 -8.07
CA THR A 119 -0.54 -3.43 -8.99
C THR A 119 0.60 -4.04 -9.78
N LYS A 120 0.43 -5.29 -10.19
CA LYS A 120 1.33 -6.01 -11.08
C LYS A 120 0.54 -6.91 -12.01
N GLY A 121 0.44 -6.53 -13.29
CA GLY A 121 -0.01 -7.45 -14.34
C GLY A 121 1.03 -8.54 -14.56
N PHE A 122 0.61 -9.80 -14.60
CA PHE A 122 1.55 -10.93 -14.72
C PHE A 122 1.18 -11.98 -15.76
N ALA A 123 -0.03 -11.94 -16.30
CA ALA A 123 -0.47 -12.80 -17.39
C ALA A 123 -1.55 -12.09 -18.21
N TRP A 124 -1.49 -12.21 -19.52
CA TRP A 124 -2.39 -11.57 -20.49
C TRP A 124 -2.63 -12.50 -21.66
N ASP A 125 -3.83 -12.42 -22.24
CA ASP A 125 -4.26 -13.26 -23.38
C ASP A 125 -4.07 -14.77 -23.14
N GLU A 126 -4.18 -15.22 -21.88
CA GLU A 126 -4.09 -16.62 -21.51
C GLU A 126 -5.29 -17.38 -22.05
N VAL A 127 -5.06 -18.28 -23.00
CA VAL A 127 -6.13 -19.06 -23.60
C VAL A 127 -6.62 -20.14 -22.65
N ASN A 128 -7.93 -20.24 -22.50
CA ASN A 128 -8.60 -21.24 -21.68
C ASN A 128 -9.68 -21.96 -22.51
N SER A 129 -10.04 -23.17 -22.09
CA SER A 129 -11.12 -23.95 -22.66
C SER A 129 -12.44 -23.73 -21.92
N SER A 130 -13.56 -24.06 -22.58
CA SER A 130 -14.94 -23.88 -22.11
C SER A 130 -15.14 -24.06 -20.60
N GLY A 131 -15.94 -23.20 -19.99
CA GLY A 131 -16.31 -23.33 -18.58
C GLY A 131 -16.99 -22.11 -17.99
N ARG A 132 -17.16 -22.16 -16.66
CA ARG A 132 -17.68 -21.04 -15.86
C ARG A 132 -16.61 -19.94 -15.80
N VAL A 133 -16.98 -18.74 -16.21
CA VAL A 133 -16.11 -17.56 -16.24
C VAL A 133 -16.50 -16.51 -15.20
N CYS A 134 -17.61 -16.72 -14.48
CA CYS A 134 -18.07 -15.86 -13.40
C CYS A 134 -18.44 -16.69 -12.17
N PHE A 135 -17.69 -16.56 -11.08
CA PHE A 135 -17.87 -17.34 -9.85
C PHE A 135 -18.68 -16.58 -8.80
N ASP A 136 -19.18 -17.29 -7.78
CA ASP A 136 -20.01 -16.69 -6.72
C ASP A 136 -19.14 -16.08 -5.61
N ILE A 137 -19.55 -14.93 -5.08
CA ILE A 137 -18.88 -14.29 -3.94
C ILE A 137 -18.80 -15.28 -2.77
N GLY A 138 -17.65 -15.35 -2.13
CA GLY A 138 -17.35 -16.31 -1.06
C GLY A 138 -16.69 -17.60 -1.53
N GLU A 139 -16.63 -17.87 -2.84
CA GLU A 139 -15.90 -19.03 -3.36
C GLU A 139 -14.41 -18.94 -2.99
N LYS A 140 -13.87 -20.05 -2.48
CA LYS A 140 -12.48 -20.16 -2.03
C LYS A 140 -11.63 -20.85 -3.08
N ARG A 141 -10.43 -20.34 -3.34
CA ARG A 141 -9.45 -20.95 -4.23
C ARG A 141 -8.06 -20.95 -3.63
N SER A 142 -7.34 -22.05 -3.83
CA SER A 142 -5.90 -22.08 -3.60
C SER A 142 -5.21 -21.37 -4.76
N LEU A 143 -4.49 -20.30 -4.46
CA LEU A 143 -3.75 -19.51 -5.44
C LEU A 143 -2.30 -19.45 -4.96
N ALA A 144 -1.35 -19.84 -5.82
CA ALA A 144 0.04 -20.09 -5.44
C ALA A 144 1.06 -19.23 -6.22
N TRP A 145 0.83 -17.93 -6.28
CA TRP A 145 1.77 -16.97 -6.91
C TRP A 145 2.57 -16.16 -5.88
N SER A 146 3.86 -15.96 -6.16
CA SER A 146 4.72 -15.10 -5.35
C SER A 146 5.21 -13.93 -6.18
N PHE A 147 5.01 -12.71 -5.67
CA PHE A 147 5.36 -11.48 -6.39
C PHE A 147 6.41 -10.64 -5.65
N GLY A 148 7.00 -11.19 -4.59
CA GLY A 148 7.79 -10.41 -3.63
C GLY A 148 6.90 -9.51 -2.79
N GLY A 149 7.44 -8.40 -2.30
CA GLY A 149 6.72 -7.46 -1.46
C GLY A 149 7.13 -6.02 -1.70
N VAL A 150 6.48 -5.14 -0.95
CA VAL A 150 6.88 -3.73 -0.84
C VAL A 150 7.49 -3.47 0.51
N THR A 151 8.43 -2.54 0.53
CA THR A 151 9.13 -2.15 1.75
C THR A 151 8.60 -0.81 2.22
N LEU A 152 8.17 -0.78 3.47
CA LEU A 152 7.67 0.41 4.15
C LEU A 152 8.65 0.84 5.25
N ASN A 153 8.77 2.15 5.40
CA ASN A 153 9.47 2.80 6.49
C ASN A 153 8.43 3.34 7.47
N ALA A 154 8.42 2.84 8.70
CA ALA A 154 7.65 3.38 9.80
C ALA A 154 8.43 4.49 10.51
N ARG A 155 7.76 5.65 10.66
CA ARG A 155 8.21 6.75 11.52
C ARG A 155 7.35 6.75 12.77
N LEU A 156 7.99 6.52 13.90
CA LEU A 156 7.33 6.51 15.21
C LEU A 156 7.10 7.95 15.68
N PRO A 157 5.98 8.19 16.38
CA PRO A 157 5.75 9.49 17.00
C PRO A 157 6.71 9.68 18.17
N VAL A 158 7.16 10.93 18.35
CA VAL A 158 8.24 11.27 19.30
C VAL A 158 7.83 11.17 20.76
N ASP A 159 6.52 11.26 21.02
CA ASP A 159 5.88 11.14 22.32
C ASP A 159 5.50 9.70 22.67
N LEU A 160 5.86 8.73 21.83
CA LEU A 160 5.63 7.32 22.11
C LEU A 160 6.43 6.90 23.36
N PRO A 161 5.79 6.45 24.46
CA PRO A 161 6.50 6.06 25.67
C PRO A 161 7.43 4.86 25.46
N LYS A 162 8.36 4.65 26.40
CA LYS A 162 9.16 3.43 26.44
C LYS A 162 8.26 2.22 26.70
N GLY A 163 8.53 1.12 26.00
CA GLY A 163 7.77 -0.11 26.18
C GLY A 163 7.70 -0.98 24.94
N ASP A 164 6.96 -2.07 25.06
CA ASP A 164 6.71 -3.02 23.99
C ASP A 164 5.40 -2.68 23.28
N TYR A 165 5.46 -2.58 21.95
CA TYR A 165 4.31 -2.23 21.11
C TYR A 165 4.17 -3.23 19.96
N THR A 166 2.92 -3.50 19.57
CA THR A 166 2.61 -4.25 18.35
C THR A 166 1.57 -3.49 17.57
N PHE A 167 1.96 -2.99 16.40
CA PHE A 167 1.12 -2.19 15.53
C PHE A 167 0.50 -3.05 14.43
N PRO A 168 -0.84 -3.18 14.38
CA PRO A 168 -1.51 -3.96 13.36
C PRO A 168 -1.70 -3.10 12.10
N VAL A 169 -0.89 -3.33 11.08
CA VAL A 169 -1.03 -2.72 9.76
C VAL A 169 -2.06 -3.51 8.96
N LYS A 170 -3.26 -2.95 8.78
CA LYS A 170 -4.30 -3.53 7.91
C LYS A 170 -3.99 -3.25 6.45
N PHE A 171 -4.07 -4.26 5.60
CA PHE A 171 -3.79 -4.13 4.17
C PHE A 171 -4.72 -5.02 3.34
N LEU A 172 -4.89 -4.66 2.08
CA LEU A 172 -5.56 -5.50 1.08
C LEU A 172 -4.51 -6.15 0.20
N ARG A 173 -4.60 -7.46 0.01
CA ARG A 173 -3.93 -8.13 -1.10
C ARG A 173 -4.85 -9.10 -1.79
N GLY A 174 -4.67 -9.26 -3.10
CA GLY A 174 -5.50 -10.17 -3.88
C GLY A 174 -5.09 -10.28 -5.33
N ILE A 175 -5.77 -11.19 -6.03
CA ILE A 175 -5.60 -11.42 -7.46
C ILE A 175 -6.88 -11.01 -8.17
N GLN A 176 -6.76 -10.06 -9.09
CA GLN A 176 -7.78 -9.77 -10.08
C GLN A 176 -7.62 -10.76 -11.23
N ARG A 177 -8.74 -11.33 -11.66
CA ARG A 177 -8.86 -12.14 -12.87
C ARG A 177 -9.93 -11.51 -13.76
N ASN A 178 -9.58 -11.25 -15.01
CA ASN A 178 -10.54 -10.90 -16.05
C ASN A 178 -10.63 -12.04 -17.05
N ASN A 179 -11.83 -12.29 -17.57
CA ASN A 179 -12.04 -13.19 -18.70
C ASN A 179 -12.76 -12.44 -19.81
N TYR A 180 -12.43 -12.76 -21.06
CA TYR A 180 -12.97 -12.15 -22.27
C TYR A 180 -13.29 -13.23 -23.30
N ASP A 181 -14.32 -13.03 -24.11
CA ASP A 181 -14.62 -13.88 -25.28
C ASP A 181 -13.80 -13.48 -26.54
N TYR A 182 -12.87 -12.53 -26.41
CA TYR A 182 -11.96 -12.06 -27.45
C TYR A 182 -10.53 -11.89 -26.93
N ILE A 183 -9.56 -11.95 -27.85
CA ILE A 183 -8.15 -11.70 -27.56
C ILE A 183 -7.88 -10.19 -27.43
N GLY A 184 -6.95 -9.79 -26.54
CA GLY A 184 -6.55 -8.40 -26.36
C GLY A 184 -7.44 -7.60 -25.41
N GLY A 185 -8.38 -8.24 -24.73
CA GLY A 185 -9.15 -7.62 -23.65
C GLY A 185 -8.24 -7.13 -22.52
N ARG A 186 -8.46 -5.89 -22.06
CA ARG A 186 -7.67 -5.26 -21.00
C ARG A 186 -8.59 -4.52 -20.04
N TYR A 187 -8.48 -4.86 -18.77
CA TYR A 187 -9.26 -4.20 -17.74
C TYR A 187 -8.55 -4.27 -16.40
N LYS A 188 -8.48 -3.16 -15.71
CA LYS A 188 -7.91 -3.08 -14.38
C LYS A 188 -8.96 -2.46 -13.48
N ILE A 189 -9.27 -3.12 -12.37
CA ILE A 189 -10.20 -2.56 -11.38
C ILE A 189 -9.66 -1.17 -10.98
N PRO A 190 -10.46 -0.09 -11.06
CA PRO A 190 -10.01 1.23 -10.67
C PRO A 190 -9.58 1.27 -9.20
N SER A 191 -8.52 2.01 -8.88
CA SER A 191 -8.07 2.21 -7.49
C SER A 191 -9.16 2.82 -6.58
N SER A 192 -10.05 3.65 -7.14
CA SER A 192 -11.21 4.18 -6.43
C SER A 192 -12.19 3.09 -5.96
N LEU A 193 -12.35 2.03 -6.75
CA LEU A 193 -13.14 0.86 -6.40
C LEU A 193 -12.38 -0.02 -5.39
N MET A 194 -11.05 -0.20 -5.54
CA MET A 194 -10.25 -0.95 -4.56
C MET A 194 -10.33 -0.37 -3.14
N LYS A 195 -10.53 0.94 -3.00
CA LYS A 195 -10.72 1.60 -1.69
C LYS A 195 -11.93 1.05 -0.91
N THR A 196 -12.94 0.51 -1.58
CA THR A 196 -14.16 0.01 -0.93
C THR A 196 -14.05 -1.43 -0.44
N PHE A 197 -12.92 -2.10 -0.72
CA PHE A 197 -12.73 -3.52 -0.41
C PHE A 197 -12.28 -3.67 1.05
N PRO A 198 -12.64 -4.78 1.71
CA PRO A 198 -12.23 -5.02 3.09
C PRO A 198 -10.74 -5.37 3.19
N PHE A 199 -10.01 -4.67 4.06
CA PHE A 199 -8.58 -4.89 4.31
C PHE A 199 -8.40 -6.04 5.32
N ASN A 200 -8.61 -7.27 4.83
CA ASN A 200 -8.59 -8.46 5.68
C ASN A 200 -7.17 -8.84 6.14
N GLY A 201 -6.15 -8.51 5.33
CA GLY A 201 -4.76 -8.77 5.68
C GLY A 201 -4.30 -7.93 6.87
N THR A 202 -3.55 -8.53 7.79
CA THR A 202 -2.95 -7.85 8.94
C THR A 202 -1.47 -8.17 9.00
N LEU A 203 -0.62 -7.16 9.08
CA LEU A 203 0.79 -7.30 9.41
C LEU A 203 1.01 -6.73 10.80
N ASN A 204 1.43 -7.58 11.73
CA ASN A 204 1.80 -7.18 13.08
C ASN A 204 3.28 -6.82 13.10
N PHE A 205 3.54 -5.53 13.23
CA PHE A 205 4.87 -4.96 13.36
C PHE A 205 5.13 -4.66 14.84
N SER A 206 6.04 -5.43 15.46
CA SER A 206 6.35 -5.30 16.87
C SER A 206 7.66 -4.54 17.09
N ILE A 207 7.68 -3.65 18.08
CA ILE A 207 8.88 -2.94 18.51
C ILE A 207 9.00 -2.94 20.02
N LYS A 208 10.22 -2.71 20.48
CA LYS A 208 10.54 -2.28 21.84
C LYS A 208 11.13 -0.88 21.75
N ASN A 209 10.37 0.13 22.16
CA ASN A 209 10.89 1.48 22.26
C ASN A 209 11.81 1.58 23.47
N THR A 210 13.09 1.83 23.21
CA THR A 210 14.13 2.01 24.23
C THR A 210 14.24 3.47 24.70
N GLY A 211 13.47 4.36 24.08
CA GLY A 211 13.45 5.80 24.30
C GLY A 211 14.54 6.54 23.54
N GLY A 212 14.64 7.84 23.75
CA GLY A 212 15.69 8.65 23.16
C GLY A 212 15.72 10.06 23.69
N CYS A 213 16.71 10.81 23.22
CA CYS A 213 16.74 12.26 23.39
C CYS A 213 16.60 12.92 22.02
N ARG A 214 15.83 14.01 21.96
CA ARG A 214 15.71 14.80 20.75
C ARG A 214 15.78 16.31 21.08
N PRO A 215 16.63 17.07 20.37
CA PRO A 215 16.64 18.53 20.47
C PRO A 215 15.37 19.12 19.85
N SER A 216 14.95 20.30 20.31
CA SER A 216 13.84 21.03 19.70
C SER A 216 14.16 21.40 18.26
N ALA A 217 13.19 21.22 17.37
CA ALA A 217 13.30 21.61 15.97
C ALA A 217 12.93 23.09 15.84
N GLN A 218 13.85 23.98 16.17
CA GLN A 218 13.69 25.43 16.02
C GLN A 218 14.91 26.04 15.34
N SER A 219 14.69 27.13 14.61
CA SER A 219 15.80 27.95 14.13
C SER A 219 16.53 28.55 15.33
N LEU A 220 17.85 28.35 15.37
CA LEU A 220 18.70 29.00 16.34
C LEU A 220 19.26 30.27 15.70
N GLU A 221 18.64 31.39 16.01
CA GLU A 221 19.03 32.73 15.58
C GLU A 221 19.34 33.58 16.81
N ILE A 222 20.61 33.94 16.95
CA ILE A 222 21.08 34.84 18.01
C ILE A 222 21.21 36.22 17.40
N ASN A 223 20.22 37.07 17.67
CA ASN A 223 20.19 38.45 17.17
C ASN A 223 20.80 39.40 18.21
N HIS A 224 21.74 40.23 17.77
CA HIS A 224 22.42 41.23 18.60
C HIS A 224 21.78 42.63 18.51
N GLY A 225 20.68 42.80 17.77
CA GLY A 225 19.98 44.07 17.58
C GLY A 225 20.78 45.07 16.73
N ASP A 226 20.45 46.36 16.87
CA ASP A 226 21.11 47.44 16.15
C ASP A 226 22.49 47.77 16.76
N LEU A 227 23.52 47.69 15.93
CA LEU A 227 24.89 48.06 16.30
C LEU A 227 25.03 49.59 16.31
N SER A 228 25.21 50.18 17.49
CA SER A 228 25.68 51.58 17.60
C SER A 228 27.20 51.63 17.39
N ILE A 229 27.66 52.61 16.61
CA ILE A 229 29.07 52.78 16.18
C ILE A 229 30.06 52.85 17.39
N ASN A 230 29.56 53.16 18.58
CA ASN A 230 30.40 53.48 19.75
C ASN A 230 30.20 52.54 20.97
N SER A 231 29.29 51.55 20.94
CA SER A 231 28.93 50.79 22.16
C SER A 231 28.58 49.31 21.97
N ALA A 232 29.20 48.62 21.02
CA ALA A 232 29.01 47.17 20.84
C ALA A 232 29.98 46.29 21.65
N ASN A 233 30.98 46.89 22.30
CA ASN A 233 32.01 46.16 23.03
C ASN A 233 31.40 45.50 24.29
N ASN A 234 31.60 44.18 24.45
CA ASN A 234 30.96 43.32 25.45
C ASN A 234 29.44 43.11 25.32
N HIS A 235 28.84 43.32 24.14
CA HIS A 235 27.43 43.00 23.93
C HIS A 235 27.19 41.48 23.90
N TYR A 236 26.32 40.98 24.76
CA TYR A 236 26.03 39.55 24.91
C TYR A 236 24.60 39.24 24.47
N ALA A 237 24.46 38.23 23.60
CA ALA A 237 23.17 37.64 23.25
C ALA A 237 23.28 36.13 23.33
N ALA A 238 22.20 35.48 23.76
CA ALA A 238 22.13 34.03 23.89
C ALA A 238 20.73 33.53 23.57
N GLN A 239 20.66 32.27 23.15
CA GLN A 239 19.42 31.57 22.89
C GLN A 239 19.50 30.17 23.50
N THR A 240 18.37 29.67 23.98
CA THR A 240 18.29 28.35 24.60
C THR A 240 17.74 27.32 23.61
N LEU A 241 18.39 26.15 23.57
CA LEU A 241 17.90 24.96 22.87
C LEU A 241 17.37 23.97 23.92
N SER A 242 16.15 23.49 23.72
CA SER A 242 15.59 22.43 24.56
C SER A 242 16.02 21.07 24.03
N VAL A 243 16.42 20.16 24.91
CA VAL A 243 16.64 18.74 24.59
C VAL A 243 15.73 17.92 25.48
N CYS A 244 14.76 17.25 24.87
CA CYS A 244 13.82 16.38 25.57
C CYS A 244 14.36 14.95 25.56
N CYS A 245 14.31 14.26 26.69
CA CYS A 245 14.73 12.87 26.85
C CYS A 245 13.64 12.07 27.58
N ASP A 246 13.47 10.82 27.17
CA ASP A 246 12.61 9.83 27.85
C ASP A 246 13.26 9.20 29.08
#